data_AF-A0A2X3K8F8-F1
#
_entry.id   AF-A0A2X3K8F8-F1
#
_cell.length_a   1.000
_cell.length_b   1.000
_cell.length_c   1.000
_cell.angle_alpha   90.00
_cell.angle_beta   90.00
_cell.angle_gamma   90.00
#
_symmetry.space_group_name_H-M   'P 1'
#
loop_
_entity.id
_entity.type
_entity.pdbx_description
1 polymer ?
#
loop_
_entity_poly.entity_id
_entity_poly.type
_entity_poly.pdbx_seq_one_letter_code
_entity_poly.pdbx_strand_id
1 'polypeptide(L)'
;MMNLIAWYLHVGAGENWHRLVKYTLQEGMPGSGNLALIPGCVGSSPIQNIGAYGVELQRVCAYVDCVELATGKQVRLTAKECRFGYRDSIFKHEYQDRFAIVAVGLRLPKEWQPVLTYGDLTRLDPTTVTPQQVFNCGVSYAHHQTP
;
A
#
# COMPACT_ATOMS: atom_id res chain seq x y z
N MET A 1 -23.19 -7.73 -8.59
CA MET A 1 -21.74 -7.52 -8.42
C MET A 1 -21.46 -6.10 -8.88
N MET A 2 -21.36 -5.12 -7.96
CA MET A 2 -21.09 -3.74 -8.35
C MET A 2 -19.71 -3.67 -9.00
N ASN A 3 -19.67 -3.23 -10.26
CA ASN A 3 -18.44 -2.96 -10.99
C ASN A 3 -17.81 -1.70 -10.36
N LEU A 4 -17.08 -1.89 -9.26
CA LEU A 4 -16.47 -0.78 -8.53
C LEU A 4 -15.29 -0.26 -9.34
N ILE A 5 -15.54 0.84 -10.06
CA ILE A 5 -14.54 1.59 -10.82
C ILE A 5 -13.39 1.95 -9.87
N ALA A 6 -12.16 1.76 -10.33
CA ALA A 6 -10.96 2.01 -9.54
C ALA A 6 -9.91 2.72 -10.40
N TRP A 7 -9.03 3.46 -9.72
CA TRP A 7 -7.76 3.89 -10.28
C TRP A 7 -6.76 2.74 -10.18
N TYR A 8 -5.99 2.53 -11.25
CA TYR A 8 -4.88 1.60 -11.27
C TYR A 8 -3.60 2.38 -11.47
N LEU A 9 -2.70 2.29 -10.49
CA LEU A 9 -1.40 2.94 -10.54
C LEU A 9 -0.35 1.89 -10.78
N HIS A 10 0.54 2.14 -11.74
CA HIS A 10 1.76 1.37 -11.94
C HIS A 10 2.92 2.24 -11.47
N VAL A 11 3.58 1.84 -10.39
CA VAL A 11 4.57 2.67 -9.71
C VAL A 11 5.91 1.95 -9.65
N GLY A 12 6.97 2.64 -10.08
CA GLY A 12 8.32 2.09 -10.06
C GLY A 12 8.80 1.77 -8.64
N ALA A 13 9.59 0.70 -8.50
CA ALA A 13 10.05 0.21 -7.21
C ALA A 13 10.87 1.23 -6.40
N GLY A 14 11.58 2.13 -7.07
CA GLY A 14 12.42 3.16 -6.44
C GLY A 14 11.65 4.37 -5.89
N GLU A 15 10.35 4.50 -6.17
CA GLU A 15 9.55 5.62 -5.69
C GLU A 15 9.43 5.61 -4.17
N ASN A 16 9.45 6.79 -3.54
CA ASN A 16 9.27 6.89 -2.10
C ASN A 16 7.80 6.65 -1.72
N TRP A 17 7.55 5.73 -0.78
CA TRP A 17 6.18 5.33 -0.42
C TRP A 17 5.35 6.49 0.14
N HIS A 18 5.87 7.24 1.11
CA HIS A 18 5.10 8.35 1.71
C HIS A 18 4.82 9.47 0.71
N ARG A 19 5.77 9.77 -0.19
CA ARG A 19 5.53 10.73 -1.29
C ARG A 19 4.42 10.24 -2.22
N LEU A 20 4.39 8.95 -2.55
CA LEU A 20 3.28 8.37 -3.32
C LEU A 20 1.94 8.52 -2.61
N VAL A 21 1.85 8.21 -1.31
CA VAL A 21 0.60 8.36 -0.55
C VAL A 21 0.12 9.81 -0.59
N LYS A 22 1.02 10.78 -0.35
CA LYS A 22 0.70 12.22 -0.48
C LYS A 22 0.21 12.59 -1.88
N TYR A 23 0.90 12.13 -2.92
CA TYR A 23 0.52 12.38 -4.31
C TYR A 23 -0.88 11.83 -4.62
N THR A 24 -1.17 10.58 -4.25
CA THR A 24 -2.49 9.98 -4.49
C THR A 24 -3.62 10.74 -3.80
N LEU A 25 -3.36 11.28 -2.60
CA LEU A 25 -4.32 12.10 -1.88
C LEU A 25 -4.56 13.45 -2.58
N GLN A 26 -3.49 14.11 -3.04
CA GLN A 26 -3.56 15.39 -3.77
C GLN A 26 -4.32 15.26 -5.10
N GLU A 27 -4.14 14.15 -5.80
CA GLU A 27 -4.81 13.86 -7.07
C GLU A 27 -6.24 13.28 -6.91
N GLY A 28 -6.80 13.29 -5.69
CA GLY A 28 -8.15 12.79 -5.46
C GLY A 28 -8.30 11.27 -5.67
N MET A 29 -7.23 10.50 -5.43
CA MET A 29 -7.19 9.04 -5.49
C MET A 29 -7.02 8.44 -4.08
N PRO A 30 -8.04 8.53 -3.20
CA PRO A 30 -7.93 8.05 -1.83
C PRO A 30 -7.86 6.52 -1.75
N GLY A 31 -7.37 5.99 -0.62
CA GLY A 31 -7.37 4.55 -0.32
C GLY A 31 -6.11 4.04 0.38
N SER A 32 -5.01 4.78 0.32
CA SER A 32 -3.72 4.45 0.94
C SER A 32 -3.38 5.30 2.17
N GLY A 33 -4.28 6.19 2.61
CA GLY A 33 -4.03 7.18 3.67
C GLY A 33 -3.62 6.58 5.03
N ASN A 34 -4.17 5.42 5.41
CA ASN A 34 -3.77 4.69 6.62
C ASN A 34 -2.30 4.22 6.58
N LEU A 35 -1.70 4.11 5.39
CA LEU A 35 -0.32 3.67 5.20
C LEU A 35 0.64 4.87 5.09
N ALA A 36 0.20 6.08 5.44
CA ALA A 36 1.04 7.27 5.45
C ALA A 36 2.20 7.16 6.45
N LEU A 37 3.28 7.90 6.19
CA LEU A 37 4.50 7.99 6.99
C LEU A 37 5.31 6.69 7.15
N ILE A 38 4.91 5.58 6.50
CA ILE A 38 5.74 4.39 6.42
C ILE A 38 7.00 4.71 5.60
N PRO A 39 8.22 4.53 6.16
CA PRO A 39 9.46 4.82 5.45
C PRO A 39 9.75 3.75 4.38
N GLY A 40 10.67 4.09 3.47
CA GLY A 40 11.14 3.19 2.41
C GLY A 40 10.50 3.45 1.05
N CYS A 41 10.78 2.52 0.13
CA CYS A 41 10.37 2.63 -1.26
C CYS A 41 9.16 1.74 -1.56
N VAL A 42 8.46 2.07 -2.63
CA VAL A 42 7.30 1.33 -3.14
C VAL A 42 7.66 -0.14 -3.41
N GLY A 43 8.84 -0.43 -3.94
CA GLY A 43 9.29 -1.79 -4.21
C GLY A 43 9.49 -2.65 -2.96
N SER A 44 9.78 -2.02 -1.81
CA SER A 44 9.91 -2.73 -0.53
C SER A 44 8.56 -3.00 0.14
N SER A 45 7.52 -2.24 -0.24
CA SER A 45 6.18 -2.33 0.37
C SER A 45 5.58 -3.74 0.35
N PRO A 46 5.72 -4.57 -0.72
CA PRO A 46 5.12 -5.90 -0.75
C PRO A 46 5.90 -6.92 0.09
N ILE A 47 7.19 -6.72 0.32
CA ILE A 47 8.08 -7.73 0.94
C ILE A 47 7.57 -8.13 2.33
N GLN A 48 7.25 -7.14 3.17
CA GLN A 48 6.65 -7.36 4.49
C GLN A 48 5.17 -6.99 4.53
N ASN A 49 4.47 -6.88 3.39
CA ASN A 49 3.07 -6.46 3.36
C ASN A 49 2.82 -5.28 4.30
N ILE A 50 3.45 -4.13 4.02
CA ILE A 50 3.46 -2.99 4.95
C ILE A 50 2.06 -2.69 5.47
N GLY A 51 1.95 -2.38 6.76
CA GLY A 51 0.65 -2.18 7.37
C GLY A 51 0.70 -1.29 8.59
N ALA A 52 -0.27 -0.39 8.65
CA ALA A 52 -0.48 0.54 9.74
C ALA A 52 -1.99 0.83 9.87
N TYR A 53 -2.41 1.09 11.10
CA TYR A 53 -3.75 1.60 11.42
C TYR A 53 -4.91 0.80 10.78
N GLY A 54 -4.84 -0.53 10.88
CA GLY A 54 -5.89 -1.44 10.39
C GLY A 54 -5.89 -1.71 8.89
N VAL A 55 -4.89 -1.20 8.16
CA VAL A 55 -4.72 -1.44 6.71
C VAL A 55 -3.36 -2.07 6.45
N GLU A 56 -3.34 -3.00 5.50
CA GLU A 56 -2.13 -3.63 4.95
C GLU A 56 -2.10 -3.44 3.43
N LEU A 57 -0.91 -3.50 2.84
CA LEU A 57 -0.72 -3.31 1.39
C LEU A 57 -1.59 -4.25 0.56
N GLN A 58 -1.78 -5.50 1.01
CA GLN A 58 -2.62 -6.48 0.32
C GLN A 58 -4.04 -6.00 0.00
N ARG A 59 -4.57 -5.03 0.77
CA ARG A 59 -5.89 -4.43 0.53
C ARG A 59 -5.94 -3.62 -0.77
N VAL A 60 -4.82 -3.03 -1.16
CA VAL A 60 -4.70 -2.11 -2.31
C VAL A 60 -3.75 -2.60 -3.39
N CYS A 61 -2.97 -3.65 -3.15
CA CYS A 61 -2.11 -4.25 -4.16
C CYS A 61 -2.95 -4.96 -5.23
N ALA A 62 -2.68 -4.64 -6.50
CA ALA A 62 -3.21 -5.36 -7.64
C ALA A 62 -2.23 -6.45 -8.10
N TYR A 63 -0.95 -6.07 -8.24
CA TYR A 63 0.12 -6.94 -8.70
C TYR A 63 1.50 -6.40 -8.28
N VAL A 64 2.53 -7.23 -8.44
CA VAL A 64 3.93 -6.87 -8.27
C VAL A 64 4.71 -7.37 -9.48
N ASP A 65 5.45 -6.47 -10.13
CA ASP A 65 6.32 -6.80 -11.25
C ASP A 65 7.74 -7.04 -10.74
N CYS A 66 8.30 -8.15 -11.17
CA CYS A 66 9.64 -8.59 -10.81
C CYS A 66 10.46 -8.94 -12.04
N VAL A 67 11.78 -8.87 -11.89
CA VAL A 67 12.76 -9.41 -12.84
C VAL A 67 13.52 -10.54 -12.15
N GLU A 68 13.57 -11.72 -12.76
CA GLU A 68 14.46 -12.79 -12.30
C GLU A 68 15.90 -12.39 -12.59
N LEU A 69 16.74 -12.30 -11.55
CA LEU A 69 18.08 -11.75 -11.63
C LEU A 69 19.01 -12.57 -12.54
N ALA A 70 18.84 -13.90 -12.54
CA ALA A 70 19.70 -14.80 -13.30
C ALA A 70 19.43 -14.75 -14.82
N THR A 71 18.20 -14.43 -15.24
CA THR A 71 17.76 -14.56 -16.64
C THR A 71 17.33 -13.24 -17.26
N GLY A 72 17.08 -12.20 -16.45
CA GLY A 72 16.45 -10.96 -16.87
C GLY A 72 14.97 -11.10 -17.22
N LYS A 73 14.36 -12.27 -17.00
CA LYS A 73 12.96 -12.53 -17.36
C LYS A 73 12.02 -11.75 -16.44
N GLN A 74 11.08 -11.05 -17.03
CA GLN A 74 10.02 -10.35 -16.31
C GLN A 74 8.91 -11.31 -15.92
N VAL A 75 8.42 -11.17 -14.68
CA VAL A 75 7.26 -11.88 -14.16
C VAL A 75 6.36 -10.89 -13.41
N ARG A 76 5.04 -11.03 -13.60
CA ARG A 76 4.04 -10.31 -12.83
C ARG A 76 3.34 -11.30 -11.90
N LEU A 77 3.37 -11.02 -10.60
CA LEU A 77 2.56 -11.74 -9.62
C LEU A 77 1.31 -10.95 -9.32
N THR A 78 0.14 -11.59 -9.39
CA THR A 78 -1.09 -11.05 -8.81
C THR A 78 -0.95 -10.91 -7.29
N ALA A 79 -1.78 -10.08 -6.66
CA ALA A 79 -1.80 -9.95 -5.20
C ALA A 79 -2.01 -11.31 -4.48
N LYS A 80 -2.77 -12.23 -5.08
CA LYS A 80 -2.96 -13.59 -4.54
C LYS A 80 -1.67 -14.41 -4.60
N GLU A 81 -0.95 -14.35 -5.71
CA GLU A 81 0.33 -15.07 -5.89
C GLU A 81 1.46 -14.49 -5.03
N CYS A 82 1.34 -13.22 -4.60
CA CYS A 82 2.26 -12.63 -3.64
C CYS A 82 2.19 -13.30 -2.25
N ARG A 83 1.14 -14.07 -1.96
CA ARG A 83 0.95 -14.81 -0.69
C ARG A 83 1.15 -13.92 0.54
N PHE A 84 0.54 -12.73 0.53
CA PHE A 84 0.63 -11.79 1.64
C PHE A 84 0.11 -12.38 2.94
N GLY A 85 0.81 -12.09 4.03
CA GLY A 85 0.42 -12.39 5.40
C GLY A 85 0.87 -11.27 6.34
N TYR A 86 0.67 -11.45 7.64
CA TYR A 86 1.10 -10.47 8.63
C TYR A 86 2.63 -10.35 8.63
N ARG A 87 3.14 -9.19 8.18
CA ARG A 87 4.59 -8.93 8.00
C ARG A 87 5.30 -9.94 7.09
N ASP A 88 4.57 -10.50 6.13
CA ASP A 88 5.05 -11.61 5.33
C ASP A 88 4.55 -11.61 3.87
N SER A 89 5.33 -12.22 2.99
CA SER A 89 4.99 -12.44 1.57
C SER A 89 5.93 -13.48 0.96
N ILE A 90 5.63 -13.94 -0.27
CA ILE A 90 6.53 -14.79 -1.05
C ILE A 90 7.94 -14.21 -1.23
N PHE A 91 8.10 -12.89 -1.21
CA PHE A 91 9.38 -12.19 -1.43
C PHE A 91 10.35 -12.33 -0.25
N LYS A 92 9.90 -12.83 0.90
CA LYS A 92 10.76 -13.22 2.03
C LYS A 92 11.15 -14.70 2.01
N HIS A 93 10.66 -15.43 1.01
CA HIS A 93 10.80 -16.88 0.92
C HIS A 93 11.36 -17.22 -0.47
N GLU A 94 10.58 -17.94 -1.28
CA GLU A 94 10.95 -18.45 -2.61
C GLU A 94 11.54 -17.39 -3.56
N TYR A 95 11.13 -16.11 -3.42
CA TYR A 95 11.51 -15.04 -4.33
C TYR A 95 12.67 -14.16 -3.82
N GLN A 96 13.13 -14.34 -2.58
CA GLN A 96 13.98 -13.38 -1.87
C GLN A 96 15.27 -13.01 -2.61
N ASP A 97 16.05 -14.02 -3.04
CA ASP A 97 17.37 -13.79 -3.65
C ASP A 97 17.35 -13.96 -5.18
N ARG A 98 16.22 -14.41 -5.73
CA ARG A 98 16.07 -14.76 -7.15
C ARG A 98 15.49 -13.62 -7.98
N PHE A 99 14.69 -12.75 -7.37
CA PHE A 99 13.92 -11.73 -8.06
C PHE A 99 14.14 -10.35 -7.47
N ALA A 100 14.21 -9.33 -8.34
CA ALA A 100 14.13 -7.93 -7.94
C ALA A 100 12.74 -7.38 -8.30
N ILE A 101 12.07 -6.76 -7.33
CA ILE A 101 10.83 -6.01 -7.58
C ILE A 101 11.19 -4.74 -8.35
N VAL A 102 10.54 -4.51 -9.50
CA VAL A 102 10.78 -3.35 -10.37
C VAL A 102 9.59 -2.40 -10.42
N ALA A 103 8.38 -2.87 -10.15
CA ALA A 103 7.20 -2.03 -10.01
C ALA A 103 6.11 -2.69 -9.15
N VAL A 104 5.22 -1.87 -8.60
CA VAL A 104 4.04 -2.31 -7.86
C VAL A 104 2.79 -1.71 -8.48
N GLY A 105 1.81 -2.57 -8.74
CA GLY A 105 0.48 -2.19 -9.18
C GLY A 105 -0.43 -1.96 -7.97
N LEU A 106 -1.04 -0.78 -7.86
CA LEU A 106 -2.04 -0.46 -6.86
C LEU A 106 -3.42 -0.30 -7.49
N ARG A 107 -4.46 -0.74 -6.79
CA ARG A 107 -5.87 -0.56 -7.13
C ARG A 107 -6.55 0.25 -6.03
N LEU A 108 -6.97 1.46 -6.35
CA LEU A 108 -7.64 2.39 -5.44
C LEU A 108 -9.10 2.59 -5.88
N PRO A 109 -10.10 2.06 -5.14
CA PRO A 109 -11.51 2.24 -5.49
C PRO A 109 -11.91 3.72 -5.56
N LYS A 110 -12.68 4.12 -6.59
CA LYS A 110 -13.23 5.48 -6.68
C LYS A 110 -14.28 5.74 -5.60
N GLU A 111 -15.04 4.71 -5.26
CA GLU A 111 -15.91 4.70 -4.08
C GLU A 111 -15.03 4.45 -2.85
N TRP A 112 -14.59 5.54 -2.23
CA TRP A 112 -13.73 5.46 -1.07
C TRP A 112 -14.51 5.00 0.17
N GLN A 113 -13.89 4.11 0.94
CA GLN A 113 -14.40 3.67 2.24
C GLN A 113 -13.32 3.88 3.30
N PRO A 114 -13.57 4.68 4.35
CA PRO A 114 -12.60 4.92 5.40
C PRO A 114 -12.38 3.65 6.26
N VAL A 115 -11.14 3.42 6.67
CA VAL A 115 -10.80 2.37 7.66
C VAL A 115 -10.45 3.07 8.97
N LEU A 116 -11.35 2.97 9.94
CA LEU A 116 -11.32 3.72 11.20
C LEU A 116 -11.18 2.84 12.44
N THR A 117 -10.77 1.58 12.28
CA THR A 117 -10.86 0.55 13.33
C THR A 117 -9.70 0.55 14.33
N TYR A 118 -8.78 1.53 14.26
CA TYR A 118 -7.54 1.50 15.03
C TYR A 118 -7.24 2.82 15.75
N GLY A 119 -6.91 2.74 17.04
CA GLY A 119 -6.44 3.89 17.83
C GLY A 119 -7.38 5.10 17.76
N ASP A 120 -6.81 6.29 17.61
CA ASP A 120 -7.57 7.54 17.56
C ASP A 120 -8.45 7.69 16.32
N LEU A 121 -8.23 6.90 15.25
CA LEU A 121 -9.13 6.90 14.07
C LEU A 121 -10.56 6.47 14.43
N THR A 122 -10.72 5.68 15.50
CA THR A 122 -12.05 5.23 15.98
C THR A 122 -12.95 6.36 16.46
N ARG A 123 -12.36 7.54 16.72
CA ARG A 123 -13.08 8.75 17.15
C ARG A 123 -13.59 9.59 15.99
N LEU A 124 -13.21 9.27 14.75
CA LEU A 124 -13.68 9.96 13.55
C LEU A 124 -15.06 9.42 13.18
N ASP A 125 -15.95 10.33 12.75
CA ASP A 125 -17.29 9.97 12.28
C ASP A 125 -17.19 9.39 10.84
N PRO A 126 -17.60 8.12 10.62
CA PRO A 126 -17.53 7.49 9.31
C PRO A 126 -18.31 8.20 8.21
N THR A 127 -19.32 9.01 8.57
CA THR A 127 -20.21 9.68 7.61
C THR A 127 -19.68 11.03 7.12
N THR A 128 -18.81 11.67 7.90
CA THR A 128 -18.27 13.01 7.62
C THR A 128 -16.76 13.04 7.43
N VAL A 129 -16.06 11.96 7.81
CA VAL A 129 -14.61 11.88 7.67
C VAL A 129 -14.17 12.01 6.21
N THR A 130 -13.05 12.69 6.01
CA THR A 130 -12.40 12.87 4.71
C THR A 130 -11.10 12.06 4.62
N PRO A 131 -10.64 11.71 3.40
CA PRO A 131 -9.34 11.06 3.22
C PRO A 131 -8.18 11.84 3.85
N GLN A 132 -8.24 13.18 3.79
CA GLN A 132 -7.23 14.06 4.37
C GLN A 132 -7.19 13.98 5.91
N GLN A 133 -8.35 13.86 6.58
CA GLN A 133 -8.39 13.68 8.03
C GLN A 133 -7.79 12.34 8.46
N VAL A 134 -8.06 11.25 7.72
CA VAL A 134 -7.44 9.94 7.97
C VAL A 134 -5.91 10.01 7.81
N PHE A 135 -5.44 10.63 6.73
CA PHE A 135 -4.01 10.85 6.49
C PHE A 135 -3.35 11.66 7.63
N ASN A 136 -3.94 12.79 8.01
CA ASN A 136 -3.42 13.67 9.06
C ASN A 136 -3.38 12.95 10.41
N CYS A 137 -4.41 12.17 10.75
CA CYS A 137 -4.46 11.39 11.97
C CYS A 137 -3.35 10.32 11.99
N GLY A 138 -3.18 9.57 10.90
CA GLY A 138 -2.12 8.55 10.79
C GLY A 138 -0.70 9.13 10.89
N VAL A 139 -0.46 10.28 10.26
CA VAL A 139 0.83 11.00 10.35
C VAL A 139 1.06 11.51 11.78
N SER A 140 0.06 12.13 12.39
CA SER A 140 0.16 12.62 13.78
C SER A 140 0.48 11.48 14.73
N TYR A 141 -0.24 10.36 14.63
CA TYR A 141 -0.03 9.20 15.49
C TYR A 141 1.36 8.60 15.35
N ALA A 142 1.89 8.52 14.12
CA ALA A 142 3.24 8.00 13.89
C ALA A 142 4.30 8.88 14.57
N HIS A 143 4.21 10.21 14.44
CA HIS A 143 5.13 11.14 15.11
C HIS A 143 5.13 11.06 16.65
N HIS A 144 4.03 10.60 17.28
CA HIS A 144 3.98 10.44 18.73
C HIS A 144 4.54 9.09 19.21
N GLN A 145 4.67 8.09 18.33
CA GLN A 145 5.07 6.73 18.70
C GLN A 145 6.47 6.33 18.24
N THR A 146 6.97 6.95 17.17
CA THR A 146 8.32 6.69 16.67
C THR A 146 9.26 7.84 17.07
N PRO A 147 10.47 7.54 17.59
CA PRO A 147 11.47 8.55 17.91
C PRO A 147 11.87 9.42 16.71
#